data_AF-A0A0M2UW15-F1
#
_entry.id   AF-A0A0M2UW15-F1
#
_cell.length_a   1.000
_cell.length_b   1.000
_cell.length_c   1.000
_cell.angle_alpha   90.00
_cell.angle_beta   90.00
_cell.angle_gamma   90.00
#
_symmetry.space_group_name_H-M   'P 1'
#
loop_
_entity.id
_entity.type
_entity.pdbx_description
1 polymer ?
#
loop_
_entity_poly.entity_id
_entity_poly.type
_entity_poly.pdbx_seq_one_letter_code
_entity_poly.pdbx_strand_id
1 'polypeptide(L)'
;MNFNILEAGRRCNIKKIVMTLTTGMYPENAPLPLKEEYIHNGHPHESNYGSSFAKRLVDPAVKAYRAEYGLNIIGLVPNGIFGENDNFNYDDAPMVPTLIRRFYENRHGNSKIVIWGDGTPLREYTYAKDVARAFMWCLNHYNDAQILNIGTTEELSVKEIAYLIAGFLNIDTSRIEFDTTKSNGIFKKSVDNSRFISISKFQYTSFKAGLENTIRWFCDTYQKSPESIRMKGKSRIN
;
A
#
# COMPACT_ATOMS: atom_id res chain seq x y z
N MET A 1 -19.36 -7.87 1.32
CA MET A 1 -19.22 -6.53 0.70
C MET A 1 -18.83 -6.61 -0.78
N ASN A 2 -17.72 -7.25 -1.18
CA ASN A 2 -17.28 -7.30 -2.59
C ASN A 2 -18.38 -7.77 -3.57
N PHE A 3 -19.05 -8.89 -3.28
CA PHE A 3 -20.12 -9.41 -4.15
C PHE A 3 -21.35 -8.51 -4.23
N ASN A 4 -21.69 -7.78 -3.16
CA ASN A 4 -22.81 -6.84 -3.18
C ASN A 4 -22.56 -5.72 -4.20
N ILE A 5 -21.32 -5.24 -4.31
CA ILE A 5 -20.94 -4.20 -5.29
C ILE A 5 -20.98 -4.76 -6.71
N LEU A 6 -20.49 -5.99 -6.92
CA LEU A 6 -20.53 -6.63 -8.24
C LEU A 6 -21.98 -6.86 -8.70
N GLU A 7 -22.82 -7.41 -7.83
CA GLU A 7 -24.23 -7.67 -8.14
C GLU A 7 -25.02 -6.38 -8.32
N ALA A 8 -24.80 -5.37 -7.47
CA ALA A 8 -25.41 -4.05 -7.65
C ALA A 8 -24.97 -3.41 -8.98
N GLY A 9 -23.68 -3.50 -9.32
CA GLY A 9 -23.15 -2.99 -10.58
C GLY A 9 -23.78 -3.68 -11.79
N ARG A 10 -23.97 -4.99 -11.74
CA ARG A 10 -24.71 -5.76 -12.75
C ARG A 10 -26.16 -5.29 -12.88
N ARG A 11 -26.90 -5.21 -11.76
CA ARG A 11 -28.32 -4.79 -11.75
C ARG A 11 -28.52 -3.36 -12.24
N CYS A 12 -27.56 -2.48 -11.98
CA CYS A 12 -27.61 -1.07 -12.40
C CYS A 12 -26.97 -0.83 -13.78
N ASN A 13 -26.62 -1.87 -14.54
CA ASN A 13 -26.00 -1.74 -15.87
C ASN A 13 -24.72 -0.87 -15.88
N ILE A 14 -23.90 -0.98 -14.82
CA ILE A 14 -22.59 -0.32 -14.77
C ILE A 14 -21.71 -0.88 -15.87
N LYS A 15 -21.06 0.01 -16.63
CA LYS A 15 -20.25 -0.40 -17.79
C LYS A 15 -18.92 -1.03 -17.40
N LYS A 16 -18.35 -0.62 -16.28
CA LYS A 16 -17.04 -1.08 -15.82
C LYS A 16 -16.86 -0.94 -14.31
N ILE A 17 -16.23 -1.92 -13.68
CA ILE A 17 -15.90 -1.92 -12.25
C ILE A 17 -14.42 -2.19 -12.07
N VAL A 18 -13.77 -1.38 -11.24
CA VAL A 18 -12.36 -1.57 -10.84
C VAL A 18 -12.34 -2.05 -9.40
N MET A 19 -11.83 -3.26 -9.18
CA MET A 19 -11.71 -3.86 -7.85
C MET A 19 -10.30 -3.67 -7.31
N THR A 20 -10.19 -3.01 -6.16
CA THR A 20 -8.92 -2.86 -5.45
C THR A 20 -8.61 -4.11 -4.62
N LEU A 21 -7.48 -4.73 -4.90
CA LEU A 21 -6.96 -5.92 -4.23
C LEU A 21 -5.77 -5.56 -3.33
N THR A 22 -4.96 -6.54 -2.93
CA THR A 22 -3.82 -6.33 -2.03
C THR A 22 -2.78 -7.42 -2.23
N THR A 23 -1.50 -7.07 -2.12
CA THR A 23 -0.41 -8.07 -2.11
C THR A 23 -0.50 -9.05 -0.94
N GLY A 24 -1.29 -8.74 0.10
CA GLY A 24 -1.64 -9.69 1.16
C GLY A 24 -2.24 -10.99 0.64
N MET A 25 -2.84 -10.97 -0.55
CA MET A 25 -3.44 -12.14 -1.18
C MET A 25 -2.42 -13.17 -1.67
N TYR A 26 -1.15 -12.81 -1.90
CA TYR A 26 -0.17 -13.77 -2.38
C TYR A 26 0.19 -14.81 -1.31
N PRO A 27 0.54 -16.04 -1.72
CA PRO A 27 1.05 -17.05 -0.79
C PRO A 27 2.28 -16.55 -0.03
N GLU A 28 2.43 -16.98 1.22
CA GLU A 28 3.58 -16.60 2.05
C GLU A 28 4.91 -17.05 1.44
N ASN A 29 4.95 -18.27 0.88
CA ASN A 29 6.13 -18.88 0.30
C ASN A 29 6.22 -18.71 -1.23
N ALA A 30 5.50 -17.75 -1.81
CA ALA A 30 5.56 -17.49 -3.24
C ALA A 30 6.96 -16.98 -3.64
N PRO A 31 7.51 -17.41 -4.80
CA PRO A 31 8.80 -16.91 -5.26
C PRO A 31 8.71 -15.41 -5.56
N LEU A 32 9.80 -14.69 -5.27
CA LEU A 32 9.93 -13.26 -5.53
C LEU A 32 10.64 -13.01 -6.88
N PRO A 33 10.26 -11.94 -7.61
CA PRO A 33 9.14 -11.04 -7.32
C PRO A 33 7.77 -11.71 -7.52
N LEU A 34 6.76 -11.24 -6.78
CA LEU A 34 5.39 -11.75 -6.82
C LEU A 34 4.76 -11.45 -8.19
N LYS A 35 4.50 -12.48 -8.98
CA LYS A 35 3.80 -12.41 -10.27
C LYS A 35 2.33 -12.76 -10.13
N GLU A 36 1.46 -12.21 -10.97
CA GLU A 36 0.00 -12.41 -10.84
C GLU A 36 -0.43 -13.88 -10.99
N GLU A 37 0.33 -14.72 -11.70
CA GLU A 37 0.08 -16.17 -11.75
C GLU A 37 0.23 -16.90 -10.40
N TYR A 38 0.87 -16.28 -9.40
CA TYR A 38 1.10 -16.91 -8.09
C TYR A 38 -0.05 -16.71 -7.09
N ILE A 39 -1.06 -15.87 -7.39
CA ILE A 39 -2.11 -15.47 -6.46
C ILE A 39 -2.77 -16.66 -5.74
N HIS A 40 -3.02 -17.76 -6.46
CA HIS A 40 -3.72 -18.94 -5.94
C HIS A 40 -2.80 -20.12 -5.62
N ASN A 41 -1.49 -19.99 -5.74
CA ASN A 41 -0.52 -21.09 -5.64
C ASN A 41 -0.02 -21.29 -4.19
N GLY A 42 -0.95 -21.50 -3.25
CA GLY A 42 -0.65 -21.75 -1.84
C GLY A 42 -1.40 -20.82 -0.88
N HIS A 43 -1.20 -21.02 0.42
CA HIS A 43 -1.93 -20.28 1.47
C HIS A 43 -1.35 -18.86 1.69
N PRO A 44 -2.21 -17.84 1.90
CA PRO A 44 -1.74 -16.53 2.34
C PRO A 44 -1.24 -16.60 3.79
N HIS A 45 -0.52 -15.59 4.22
CA HIS A 45 -0.05 -15.51 5.61
C HIS A 45 -1.22 -15.50 6.62
N GLU A 46 -1.09 -16.24 7.72
CA GLU A 46 -2.19 -16.46 8.68
C GLU A 46 -2.70 -15.17 9.33
N SER A 47 -1.82 -14.20 9.59
CA SER A 47 -2.22 -12.93 10.23
C SER A 47 -3.24 -12.10 9.47
N ASN A 48 -3.44 -12.36 8.17
CA ASN A 48 -4.42 -11.66 7.33
C ASN A 48 -5.35 -12.61 6.56
N TYR A 49 -5.43 -13.88 6.98
CA TYR A 49 -6.14 -14.97 6.29
C TYR A 49 -7.51 -14.54 5.74
N GLY A 50 -8.41 -14.05 6.59
CA GLY A 50 -9.78 -13.69 6.20
C GLY A 50 -9.84 -12.59 5.13
N SER A 51 -9.03 -11.54 5.28
CA SER A 51 -8.96 -10.45 4.30
C SER A 51 -8.36 -10.93 2.98
N SER A 52 -7.29 -11.73 3.06
CA SER A 52 -6.58 -12.27 1.90
C SER A 52 -7.47 -13.17 1.06
N PHE A 53 -8.19 -14.11 1.66
CA PHE A 53 -9.16 -14.95 0.94
C PHE A 53 -10.32 -14.14 0.37
N ALA A 54 -10.87 -13.19 1.12
CA ALA A 54 -11.94 -12.32 0.62
C ALA A 54 -11.53 -11.52 -0.63
N LYS A 55 -10.25 -11.15 -0.74
CA LYS A 55 -9.68 -10.50 -1.93
C LYS A 55 -9.34 -11.51 -3.04
N ARG A 56 -8.87 -12.72 -2.71
CA ARG A 56 -8.63 -13.79 -3.71
C ARG A 56 -9.88 -14.17 -4.48
N LEU A 57 -11.02 -14.22 -3.80
CA LEU A 57 -12.31 -14.55 -4.44
C LEU A 57 -12.73 -13.55 -5.52
N VAL A 58 -12.11 -12.36 -5.60
CA VAL A 58 -12.38 -11.41 -6.67
C VAL A 58 -11.88 -11.91 -8.03
N ASP A 59 -10.75 -12.61 -8.11
CA ASP A 59 -10.24 -13.13 -9.39
C ASP A 59 -11.22 -14.12 -10.08
N PRO A 60 -11.72 -15.18 -9.41
CA PRO A 60 -12.75 -16.03 -10.02
C PRO A 60 -14.08 -15.27 -10.22
N ALA A 61 -14.43 -14.31 -9.36
CA ALA A 61 -15.64 -13.51 -9.55
C ALA A 61 -15.59 -12.64 -10.80
N VAL A 62 -14.44 -12.02 -11.09
CA VAL A 62 -14.19 -11.26 -12.33
C VAL A 62 -14.45 -12.16 -13.54
N LYS A 63 -13.87 -13.36 -13.55
CA LYS A 63 -14.02 -14.32 -14.64
C LYS A 63 -15.49 -14.76 -14.82
N ALA A 64 -16.17 -15.09 -13.72
CA ALA A 64 -17.57 -15.53 -13.74
C ALA A 64 -18.52 -14.45 -14.26
N TYR A 65 -18.48 -13.25 -13.69
CA TYR A 65 -19.38 -12.16 -14.09
C TYR A 65 -19.15 -11.69 -15.53
N ARG A 66 -17.91 -11.73 -16.01
CA ARG A 66 -17.59 -11.43 -17.41
C ARG A 66 -18.16 -12.48 -18.36
N ALA A 67 -18.01 -13.77 -18.02
CA ALA A 67 -18.50 -14.86 -18.83
C ALA A 67 -20.04 -14.92 -18.88
N GLU A 68 -20.70 -14.70 -17.74
CA GLU A 68 -22.16 -14.84 -17.62
C GLU A 68 -22.92 -13.59 -18.06
N TYR A 69 -22.39 -12.39 -17.74
CA TYR A 69 -23.12 -11.14 -17.91
C TYR A 69 -22.44 -10.12 -18.83
N GLY A 70 -21.24 -10.41 -19.33
CA GLY A 70 -20.46 -9.44 -20.11
C GLY A 70 -20.03 -8.20 -19.32
N LEU A 71 -20.12 -8.22 -17.98
CA LEU A 71 -19.80 -7.08 -17.14
C LEU A 71 -18.28 -6.90 -17.06
N ASN A 72 -17.77 -5.77 -17.56
CA ASN A 72 -16.32 -5.49 -17.57
C ASN A 72 -15.81 -5.18 -16.16
N ILE A 73 -15.27 -6.20 -15.50
CA ILE A 73 -14.61 -6.06 -14.19
C ILE A 73 -13.12 -6.25 -14.41
N ILE A 74 -12.32 -5.39 -13.77
CA ILE A 74 -10.87 -5.54 -13.69
C ILE A 74 -10.43 -5.52 -12.23
N GLY A 75 -9.35 -6.21 -11.90
CA GLY A 75 -8.78 -6.22 -10.56
C GLY A 75 -7.34 -5.73 -10.55
N LEU A 76 -7.03 -4.83 -9.63
CA LEU A 76 -5.72 -4.19 -9.52
C LEU A 76 -5.15 -4.43 -8.13
N VAL A 77 -3.90 -4.89 -8.06
CA VAL A 77 -3.18 -5.21 -6.83
C VAL A 77 -2.11 -4.16 -6.58
N PRO A 78 -2.40 -3.10 -5.81
CA PRO A 78 -1.35 -2.18 -5.38
C PRO A 78 -0.41 -2.85 -4.37
N ASN A 79 0.88 -2.50 -4.40
CA ASN A 79 1.82 -2.78 -3.31
C ASN A 79 1.59 -1.83 -2.12
N GLY A 80 2.61 -1.58 -1.29
CA GLY A 80 2.48 -0.64 -0.17
C GLY A 80 2.06 0.75 -0.68
N ILE A 81 1.04 1.36 -0.10
CA ILE A 81 0.61 2.71 -0.47
C ILE A 81 1.00 3.66 0.67
N PHE A 82 1.46 4.85 0.32
CA PHE A 82 1.66 5.95 1.26
C PHE A 82 1.32 7.28 0.59
N GLY A 83 0.95 8.28 1.38
CA GLY A 83 0.67 9.61 0.83
C GLY A 83 -0.05 10.52 1.80
N GLU A 84 -0.54 11.65 1.29
CA GLU A 84 -1.44 12.53 2.03
C GLU A 84 -2.73 11.80 2.42
N ASN A 85 -3.32 12.19 3.55
CA ASN A 85 -4.54 11.61 4.12
C ASN A 85 -4.46 10.12 4.49
N ASP A 86 -3.25 9.56 4.61
CA ASP A 86 -3.05 8.20 5.14
C ASP A 86 -3.52 8.10 6.62
N ASN A 87 -3.52 6.89 7.15
CA ASN A 87 -3.74 6.64 8.56
C ASN A 87 -2.45 6.86 9.36
N PHE A 88 -2.44 7.88 10.22
CA PHE A 88 -1.31 8.23 11.11
C PHE A 88 -1.58 7.82 12.57
N ASN A 89 -2.58 6.98 12.84
CA ASN A 89 -2.83 6.46 14.18
C ASN A 89 -1.87 5.31 14.54
N TYR A 90 -1.15 5.41 15.64
CA TYR A 90 -0.15 4.40 16.06
C TYR A 90 -0.69 2.98 16.19
N ASP A 91 -1.97 2.79 16.50
CA ASP A 91 -2.54 1.45 16.71
C ASP A 91 -2.78 0.66 15.41
N ASP A 92 -3.07 1.36 14.30
CA ASP A 92 -3.51 0.75 13.04
C ASP A 92 -2.90 1.39 11.78
N ALA A 93 -1.89 2.25 11.95
CA ALA A 93 -1.19 2.90 10.85
C ALA A 93 -0.20 1.97 10.16
N PRO A 94 -0.07 2.09 8.82
CA PRO A 94 1.07 1.53 8.10
C PRO A 94 2.41 2.10 8.60
N MET A 95 3.51 1.46 8.21
CA MET A 95 4.86 1.81 8.68
C MET A 95 5.27 3.25 8.33
N VAL A 96 5.12 3.67 7.07
CA VAL A 96 5.53 5.02 6.61
C VAL A 96 4.84 6.14 7.40
N PRO A 97 3.49 6.20 7.50
CA PRO A 97 2.83 7.24 8.29
C PRO A 97 3.17 7.15 9.79
N THR A 98 3.35 5.94 10.33
CA THR A 98 3.82 5.75 11.72
C THR A 98 5.17 6.41 11.96
N LEU A 99 6.14 6.21 11.05
CA LEU A 99 7.47 6.81 11.15
C LEU A 99 7.39 8.33 10.99
N ILE A 100 6.65 8.84 9.99
CA ILE A 100 6.49 10.30 9.79
C ILE A 100 5.98 10.96 11.08
N ARG A 101 4.90 10.42 11.67
CA ARG A 101 4.33 10.96 12.90
C ARG A 101 5.32 10.88 14.07
N ARG A 102 5.98 9.72 14.25
CA ARG A 102 6.96 9.51 15.33
C ARG A 102 8.10 10.51 15.27
N PHE A 103 8.68 10.71 14.08
CA PHE A 103 9.76 11.65 13.89
C PHE A 103 9.28 13.08 14.09
N TYR A 104 8.12 13.44 13.55
CA TYR A 104 7.55 14.78 13.70
C TYR A 104 7.29 15.14 15.18
N GLU A 105 6.64 14.27 15.94
CA GLU A 105 6.31 14.51 17.35
C GLU A 105 7.57 14.62 18.24
N ASN A 106 8.68 13.99 17.84
CA ASN A 106 9.94 14.01 18.57
C ASN A 106 10.98 14.99 18.01
N ARG A 107 10.66 15.78 16.98
CA ARG A 107 11.65 16.57 16.23
C ARG A 107 12.38 17.61 17.07
N HIS A 108 11.69 18.24 18.02
CA HIS A 108 12.21 19.31 18.87
C HIS A 108 12.86 18.84 20.18
N GLY A 109 12.77 17.54 20.49
CA GLY A 109 13.37 16.96 21.69
C GLY A 109 14.79 16.45 21.45
N ASN A 110 15.44 15.95 22.51
CA ASN A 110 16.73 15.26 22.43
C ASN A 110 16.61 13.73 22.56
N SER A 111 15.39 13.22 22.79
CA SER A 111 15.12 11.81 22.94
C SER A 111 15.49 11.02 21.69
N LYS A 112 15.96 9.79 21.90
CA LYS A 112 16.17 8.81 20.83
C LYS A 112 14.85 8.45 20.18
N ILE A 113 14.85 8.33 18.86
CA ILE A 113 13.73 7.85 18.07
C ILE A 113 13.98 6.38 17.79
N VAL A 114 13.34 5.52 18.59
CA VAL A 114 13.49 4.08 18.48
C VAL A 114 12.68 3.56 17.30
N ILE A 115 13.28 2.71 16.48
CA ILE A 115 12.66 1.95 15.39
C ILE A 115 12.84 0.47 15.70
N TRP A 116 11.78 -0.31 15.52
CA TRP A 116 11.83 -1.74 15.82
C TRP A 116 12.54 -2.52 14.71
N GLY A 117 13.33 -3.51 15.11
CA GLY A 117 14.16 -4.31 14.22
C GLY A 117 15.50 -3.64 13.92
N ASP A 118 16.27 -4.25 13.02
CA ASP A 118 17.61 -3.79 12.59
C ASP A 118 17.58 -2.81 11.40
N GLY A 119 16.39 -2.57 10.85
CA GLY A 119 16.18 -1.67 9.73
C GLY A 119 16.54 -2.24 8.35
N THR A 120 17.02 -3.48 8.26
CA THR A 120 17.41 -4.17 7.01
C THR A 120 16.26 -4.60 6.09
N PRO A 121 15.02 -4.88 6.57
CA PRO A 121 13.94 -5.30 5.68
C PRO A 121 13.65 -4.28 4.58
N LEU A 122 13.47 -4.79 3.36
CA LEU A 122 13.17 -4.01 2.16
C LEU A 122 11.66 -3.82 1.99
N ARG A 123 11.26 -2.63 1.54
CA ARG A 123 9.87 -2.27 1.31
C ARG A 123 9.72 -1.60 -0.05
N GLU A 124 8.64 -1.95 -0.73
CA GLU A 124 8.14 -1.24 -1.90
C GLU A 124 6.92 -0.42 -1.51
N TYR A 125 6.97 0.88 -1.78
CA TYR A 125 5.90 1.81 -1.47
C TYR A 125 5.65 2.71 -2.67
N THR A 126 4.40 2.71 -3.14
CA THR A 126 3.92 3.57 -4.21
C THR A 126 3.19 4.77 -3.65
N TYR A 127 3.52 5.94 -4.16
CA TYR A 127 2.85 7.18 -3.79
C TYR A 127 1.36 7.14 -4.16
N ALA A 128 0.47 7.51 -3.24
CA ALA A 128 -0.98 7.37 -3.37
C ALA A 128 -1.55 8.04 -4.63
N LYS A 129 -1.01 9.20 -5.01
CA LYS A 129 -1.41 9.88 -6.25
C LYS A 129 -1.08 9.05 -7.50
N ASP A 130 0.00 8.29 -7.48
CA ASP A 130 0.36 7.43 -8.61
C ASP A 130 -0.49 6.18 -8.68
N VAL A 131 -0.86 5.61 -7.54
CA VAL A 131 -1.86 4.53 -7.50
C VAL A 131 -3.17 5.03 -8.12
N ALA A 132 -3.62 6.23 -7.76
CA ALA A 132 -4.81 6.85 -8.36
C ALA A 132 -4.65 7.06 -9.87
N ARG A 133 -3.51 7.61 -10.34
CA ARG A 133 -3.23 7.78 -11.77
C ARG A 133 -3.22 6.45 -12.53
N ALA A 134 -2.60 5.41 -11.97
CA ALA A 134 -2.56 4.07 -12.56
C ALA A 134 -3.96 3.45 -12.62
N PHE A 135 -4.77 3.61 -11.57
CA PHE A 135 -6.15 3.11 -11.53
C PHE A 135 -7.02 3.81 -12.57
N MET A 136 -6.89 5.13 -12.71
CA MET A 136 -7.59 5.90 -13.74
C MET A 136 -7.16 5.48 -15.15
N TRP A 137 -5.87 5.20 -15.36
CA TRP A 137 -5.38 4.65 -16.62
C TRP A 137 -6.04 3.29 -16.92
N CYS A 138 -6.04 2.36 -15.96
CA CYS A 138 -6.67 1.05 -16.13
C CYS A 138 -8.18 1.15 -16.36
N LEU A 139 -8.86 2.07 -15.67
CA LEU A 139 -10.28 2.36 -15.88
C LEU A 139 -10.57 2.78 -17.33
N ASN A 140 -9.68 3.56 -17.94
CA ASN A 140 -9.89 4.06 -19.31
C ASN A 140 -9.38 3.10 -20.40
N HIS A 141 -8.32 2.32 -20.14
CA HIS A 141 -7.58 1.62 -21.19
C HIS A 141 -7.49 0.10 -21.04
N TYR A 142 -7.67 -0.46 -19.84
CA TYR A 142 -7.47 -1.88 -19.59
C TYR A 142 -8.79 -2.63 -19.42
N ASN A 143 -9.07 -3.63 -20.27
CA ASN A 143 -10.36 -4.33 -20.28
C ASN A 143 -10.23 -5.85 -20.14
N ASP A 144 -9.06 -6.40 -19.85
CA ASP A 144 -8.89 -7.84 -19.71
C ASP A 144 -9.30 -8.35 -18.32
N ALA A 145 -9.65 -9.64 -18.24
CA ALA A 145 -10.01 -10.29 -16.98
C ALA A 145 -8.80 -10.56 -16.07
N GLN A 146 -7.59 -10.42 -16.60
CA GLN A 146 -6.36 -10.69 -15.87
C GLN A 146 -6.14 -9.63 -14.79
N ILE A 147 -5.77 -10.08 -13.59
CA ILE A 147 -5.37 -9.19 -12.51
C ILE A 147 -4.02 -8.55 -12.85
N LEU A 148 -3.86 -7.27 -12.51
CA LEU A 148 -2.59 -6.55 -12.68
C LEU A 148 -2.00 -6.13 -11.34
N ASN A 149 -0.70 -6.36 -11.19
CA ASN A 149 0.09 -5.71 -10.16
C ASN A 149 0.34 -4.25 -10.53
N ILE A 150 0.08 -3.36 -9.57
CA ILE A 150 0.25 -1.91 -9.67
C ILE A 150 1.21 -1.45 -8.59
N GLY A 151 2.14 -0.56 -8.95
CA GLY A 151 3.09 0.03 -8.04
C GLY A 151 4.50 0.08 -8.60
N THR A 152 5.34 0.91 -7.97
CA THR A 152 6.77 0.97 -8.24
C THR A 152 7.47 -0.26 -7.69
N THR A 153 8.55 -0.69 -8.36
CA THR A 153 9.48 -1.73 -7.88
C THR A 153 10.70 -1.12 -7.19
N GLU A 154 10.66 0.17 -6.87
CA GLU A 154 11.68 0.85 -6.09
C GLU A 154 11.67 0.30 -4.66
N GLU A 155 12.82 -0.20 -4.21
CA GLU A 155 12.98 -0.82 -2.91
C GLU A 155 13.89 0.02 -2.02
N LEU A 156 13.43 0.28 -0.79
CA LEU A 156 14.24 0.89 0.24
C LEU A 156 14.16 0.06 1.51
N SER A 157 15.27 -0.02 2.23
CA SER A 157 15.30 -0.55 3.58
C SER A 157 14.55 0.38 4.54
N VAL A 158 14.03 -0.18 5.64
CA VAL A 158 13.41 0.62 6.71
C VAL A 158 14.39 1.69 7.23
N LYS A 159 15.70 1.35 7.28
CA LYS A 159 16.76 2.29 7.65
C LYS A 159 16.88 3.47 6.71
N GLU A 160 16.90 3.24 5.39
CA GLU A 160 16.95 4.32 4.39
C GLU A 160 15.71 5.20 4.47
N ILE A 161 14.52 4.61 4.63
CA ILE A 161 13.27 5.35 4.81
C ILE A 161 13.34 6.25 6.05
N ALA A 162 13.80 5.72 7.18
CA ALA A 162 13.97 6.48 8.41
C ALA A 162 14.94 7.66 8.24
N TYR A 163 16.05 7.45 7.54
CA TYR A 163 17.05 8.50 7.28
C TYR A 163 16.52 9.58 6.33
N LEU A 164 15.71 9.21 5.32
CA LEU A 164 15.03 10.18 4.48
C LEU A 164 14.06 11.06 5.29
N ILE A 165 13.24 10.43 6.15
CA ILE A 165 12.30 11.17 7.03
C ILE A 165 13.08 12.12 7.95
N ALA A 166 14.18 11.65 8.55
CA ALA A 166 15.03 12.46 9.41
C ALA A 166 15.58 13.69 8.68
N GLY A 167 16.11 13.48 7.46
CA GLY A 167 16.61 14.57 6.62
C GLY A 167 15.53 15.61 6.29
N PHE A 168 14.33 15.18 5.90
CA PHE A 168 13.23 16.09 5.60
C PHE A 168 12.70 16.85 6.82
N LEU A 169 12.88 16.31 8.02
CA LEU A 169 12.47 16.93 9.29
C LEU A 169 13.62 17.63 10.03
N ASN A 170 14.82 17.68 9.44
CA ASN A 170 16.03 18.24 10.05
C ASN A 170 16.40 17.60 11.41
N ILE A 171 16.29 16.27 11.49
CA ILE A 171 16.64 15.47 12.68
C ILE A 171 17.98 14.78 12.42
N ASP A 172 18.90 14.90 13.38
CA ASP A 172 20.19 14.20 13.35
C ASP A 172 20.00 12.68 13.37
N THR A 173 20.61 11.97 12.43
CA THR A 173 20.49 10.51 12.30
C THR A 173 21.08 9.74 13.49
N SER A 174 21.98 10.34 14.27
CA SER A 174 22.50 9.78 15.52
C SER A 174 21.43 9.64 16.61
N ARG A 175 20.27 10.31 16.46
CA ARG A 175 19.12 10.14 17.35
C ARG A 175 18.30 8.90 17.02
N ILE A 176 18.55 8.24 15.90
CA ILE A 176 17.78 7.06 15.46
C ILE A 176 18.42 5.81 16.06
N GLU A 177 17.63 5.04 16.78
CA GLU A 177 18.06 3.80 17.44
C GLU A 177 17.24 2.63 16.92
N PHE A 178 17.92 1.53 16.59
CA PHE A 178 17.29 0.30 16.10
C PHE A 178 17.22 -0.73 17.24
N ASP A 179 16.00 -1.02 17.69
CA ASP A 179 15.74 -2.01 18.75
C ASP A 179 15.66 -3.41 18.14
N THR A 180 16.81 -4.09 18.14
CA THR A 180 16.97 -5.46 17.62
C THR A 180 16.33 -6.53 18.51
N THR A 181 15.82 -6.17 19.69
CA THR A 181 15.02 -7.10 20.51
C THR A 181 13.63 -7.32 19.92
N LYS A 182 13.21 -6.49 18.97
CA LYS A 182 11.92 -6.58 18.27
C LYS A 182 12.08 -7.25 16.90
N SER A 183 11.01 -7.90 16.44
CA SER A 183 11.01 -8.60 15.15
C SER A 183 11.18 -7.66 13.96
N ASN A 184 12.01 -8.08 12.99
CA ASN A 184 12.15 -7.45 11.68
C ASN A 184 10.92 -7.63 10.77
N GLY A 185 10.04 -8.59 11.10
CA GLY A 185 8.97 -9.05 10.21
C GLY A 185 9.52 -9.69 8.93
N ILE A 186 8.72 -9.67 7.87
CA ILE A 186 9.10 -10.21 6.56
C ILE A 186 10.24 -9.36 5.96
N PHE A 187 11.32 -10.02 5.54
CA PHE A 187 12.48 -9.34 4.98
C PHE A 187 12.14 -8.57 3.68
N LYS A 188 11.47 -9.22 2.74
CA LYS A 188 11.16 -8.66 1.42
C LYS A 188 9.82 -9.21 0.88
N LYS A 189 9.08 -8.38 0.14
CA LYS A 189 7.85 -8.78 -0.56
C LYS A 189 7.72 -8.05 -1.90
N SER A 190 8.74 -8.15 -2.74
CA SER A 190 8.80 -7.43 -4.02
C SER A 190 7.78 -7.96 -5.01
N VAL A 191 7.24 -7.05 -5.84
CA VAL A 191 6.15 -7.32 -6.77
C VAL A 191 6.62 -7.11 -8.20
N ASP A 192 6.21 -8.00 -9.11
CA ASP A 192 6.47 -7.82 -10.54
C ASP A 192 5.35 -6.99 -11.15
N ASN A 193 5.68 -5.82 -11.72
CA ASN A 193 4.72 -4.92 -12.38
C ASN A 193 4.88 -4.91 -13.91
N SER A 194 5.65 -5.85 -14.48
CA SER A 194 6.07 -5.82 -15.89
C SER A 194 4.88 -5.80 -16.85
N ARG A 195 3.80 -6.54 -16.53
CA ARG A 195 2.55 -6.55 -17.31
C ARG A 195 1.96 -5.14 -17.42
N PHE A 196 1.75 -4.46 -16.30
CA PHE A 196 1.21 -3.10 -16.31
C PHE A 196 2.14 -2.13 -17.05
N ILE A 197 3.45 -2.17 -16.79
CA ILE A 197 4.41 -1.28 -17.45
C ILE A 197 4.44 -1.51 -18.96
N SER A 198 4.39 -2.76 -19.42
CA SER A 198 4.47 -3.09 -20.84
C SER A 198 3.35 -2.44 -21.66
N ILE A 199 2.12 -2.40 -21.11
CA ILE A 199 0.92 -1.88 -21.76
C ILE A 199 0.69 -0.37 -21.54
N SER A 200 1.22 0.20 -20.45
CA SER A 200 0.94 1.58 -20.06
C SER A 200 2.10 2.54 -20.26
N LYS A 201 3.34 2.03 -20.27
CA LYS A 201 4.59 2.81 -20.18
C LYS A 201 4.60 3.80 -18.99
N PHE A 202 3.83 3.49 -17.94
CA PHE A 202 3.62 4.36 -16.79
C PHE A 202 4.91 4.70 -16.07
N GLN A 203 5.05 5.96 -15.64
CA GLN A 203 6.16 6.44 -14.83
C GLN A 203 5.68 6.83 -13.44
N TYR A 204 6.26 6.18 -12.43
CA TYR A 204 5.99 6.46 -11.03
C TYR A 204 6.85 7.63 -10.53
N THR A 205 6.31 8.37 -9.58
CA THR A 205 7.05 9.31 -8.73
C THR A 205 8.02 8.49 -7.87
N SER A 206 9.27 8.95 -7.74
CA SER A 206 10.22 8.29 -6.84
C SER A 206 9.74 8.30 -5.40
N PHE A 207 10.12 7.30 -4.63
CA PHE A 207 9.76 7.20 -3.21
C PHE A 207 10.15 8.46 -2.46
N LYS A 208 11.37 8.96 -2.68
CA LYS A 208 11.89 10.19 -2.05
C LYS A 208 10.98 11.40 -2.31
N ALA A 209 10.56 11.63 -3.56
CA ALA A 209 9.72 12.78 -3.91
C ALA A 209 8.28 12.63 -3.37
N GLY A 210 7.72 11.42 -3.40
CA GLY A 210 6.43 11.15 -2.75
C GLY A 210 6.50 11.37 -1.24
N LEU A 211 7.61 10.99 -0.61
CA LEU A 211 7.82 11.12 0.84
C LEU A 211 7.95 12.59 1.26
N GLU A 212 8.70 13.38 0.51
CA GLU A 212 8.82 14.83 0.73
C GLU A 212 7.45 15.51 0.68
N ASN A 213 6.64 15.21 -0.35
CA ASN A 213 5.28 15.75 -0.47
C ASN A 213 4.40 15.36 0.72
N THR A 214 4.49 14.10 1.15
CA THR A 214 3.70 13.57 2.27
C THR A 214 4.10 14.22 3.59
N ILE A 215 5.40 14.37 3.86
CA ILE A 215 5.91 15.00 5.08
C ILE A 215 5.54 16.49 5.10
N ARG A 216 5.67 17.20 3.98
CA ARG A 216 5.27 18.60 3.87
C ARG A 216 3.78 18.77 4.19
N TRP A 217 2.92 17.97 3.54
CA TRP A 217 1.49 17.97 3.83
C TRP A 217 1.20 17.65 5.30
N PHE A 218 1.86 16.65 5.87
CA PHE A 218 1.66 16.27 7.27
C PHE A 218 2.06 17.41 8.21
N CYS A 219 3.23 18.04 7.99
CA CYS A 219 3.70 19.16 8.80
C CYS A 219 2.73 20.35 8.76
N ASP A 220 2.31 20.74 7.56
CA ASP A 220 1.40 21.87 7.35
C ASP A 220 0.03 21.59 7.98
N THR A 221 -0.50 20.38 7.78
CA THR A 221 -1.81 19.98 8.28
C THR A 221 -1.80 19.82 9.79
N TYR A 222 -0.73 19.26 10.37
CA TYR A 222 -0.62 19.07 11.82
C TYR A 222 -0.59 20.42 12.55
N GLN A 223 0.00 21.45 11.93
CA GLN A 223 0.04 22.81 12.49
C GLN A 223 -1.29 23.56 12.34
N LYS A 224 -1.97 23.41 11.20
CA LYS A 224 -3.17 24.20 10.87
C LYS A 224 -4.47 23.57 11.36
N SER A 225 -4.59 22.25 11.19
CA SER A 225 -5.83 21.48 11.38
C SER A 225 -5.51 20.03 11.76
N PRO A 226 -4.91 19.77 12.94
CA PRO A 226 -4.54 18.42 13.35
C PRO A 226 -5.74 17.44 13.37
N GLU A 227 -6.94 17.94 13.61
CA GLU A 227 -8.19 17.17 13.56
C GLU A 227 -8.54 16.59 12.18
N SER A 228 -8.01 17.15 11.09
CA SER A 228 -8.19 16.61 9.74
C SER A 228 -7.23 15.46 9.43
N ILE A 229 -6.20 15.25 10.25
CA ILE A 229 -5.33 14.08 10.13
C ILE A 229 -5.99 12.92 10.85
N ARG A 230 -6.07 11.77 10.17
CA ARG A 230 -6.53 10.53 10.78
C ARG A 230 -5.49 10.02 11.79
N MET A 231 -5.59 10.50 13.03
CA MET A 231 -4.74 10.12 14.16
C MET A 231 -5.48 9.35 15.25
N LYS A 232 -6.82 9.29 15.18
CA LYS A 232 -7.67 8.51 16.10
C LYS A 232 -8.05 7.18 15.45
N GLY A 233 -8.10 6.13 16.26
CA GLY A 233 -8.55 4.81 15.81
C GLY A 233 -10.00 4.83 15.36
N LYS A 234 -10.41 3.80 14.61
CA LYS A 234 -11.83 3.58 14.31
C LYS A 234 -12.57 3.50 15.65
N SER A 235 -13.54 4.38 15.90
CA SER A 235 -14.48 4.18 17.00
C SER A 235 -15.07 2.79 16.82
N ARG A 236 -14.74 1.85 17.72
CA ARG A 236 -15.44 0.58 17.75
C ARG A 236 -16.88 0.95 18.06
N ILE A 237 -17.76 0.75 17.08
CA ILE A 237 -19.19 0.78 17.32
C ILE A 237 -19.42 -0.39 18.26
N ASN A 238 -19.66 -0.10 19.54
CA ASN A 238 -20.09 -1.07 20.53
C ASN A 238 -21.50 -1.55 20.19
#